data_AF-A0A2G6KPJ1-F1
#
_entry.id   AF-A0A2G6KPJ1-F1
#
_cell.length_a   1.000
_cell.length_b   1.000
_cell.length_c   1.000
_cell.angle_alpha   90.00
_cell.angle_beta   90.00
_cell.angle_gamma   90.00
#
_symmetry.space_group_name_H-M   'P 1'
#
loop_
_entity.id
_entity.type
_entity.pdbx_description
1 polymer ?
#
loop_
_entity_poly.entity_id
_entity_poly.type
_entity_poly.pdbx_seq_one_letter_code
_entity_poly.pdbx_strand_id
1 'polypeptide(L)' 'MNKTQQSSLKELIAKGKEQGYLTYAEVNDHLPEGIVDPEQVEEIIAMIADMGITVGEVAPEADSL' A
#
# COMPACT_ATOMS: atom_id res chain seq x y z
N MET A 1 14.17 5.34 16.13
CA MET A 1 13.21 6.04 15.24
C MET A 1 13.42 5.54 13.81
N ASN A 2 12.55 4.65 13.31
CA ASN A 2 12.65 4.07 11.97
C ASN A 2 12.22 5.08 10.90
N LYS A 3 13.13 5.96 10.47
CA LYS A 3 12.91 6.88 9.34
C LYS A 3 12.59 6.14 8.04
N THR A 4 13.06 4.91 7.87
CA THR A 4 12.89 4.11 6.66
C THR A 4 11.42 3.77 6.40
N GLN A 5 10.66 3.36 7.43
CA GLN A 5 9.23 3.04 7.27
C GLN A 5 8.41 4.23 6.79
N GLN A 6 8.73 5.43 7.28
CA GLN A 6 8.01 6.63 6.88
C GLN A 6 8.29 7.04 5.43
N SER A 7 9.51 6.77 4.93
CA SER A 7 9.85 7.01 3.52
C SER A 7 9.14 6.02 2.60
N SER A 8 9.23 4.72 2.88
CA SER A 8 8.63 3.68 2.04
C SER A 8 7.11 3.80 1.96
N LEU A 9 6.45 4.08 3.10
CA LEU A 9 5.00 4.30 3.10
C LEU A 9 4.61 5.53 2.28
N LYS A 10 5.40 6.60 2.35
CA LYS A 10 5.14 7.82 1.56
C LYS A 10 5.27 7.57 0.06
N GLU A 11 6.25 6.76 -0.36
CA GLU A 11 6.42 6.35 -1.76
C GLU A 11 5.24 5.50 -2.22
N LEU A 12 4.83 4.54 -1.39
CA LEU A 12 3.68 3.69 -1.65
C LEU A 12 2.39 4.52 -1.82
N ILE A 13 2.13 5.46 -0.90
CA ILE A 13 0.99 6.38 -0.99
C ILE A 13 1.06 7.23 -2.25
N ALA A 14 2.23 7.76 -2.61
CA ALA A 14 2.39 8.58 -3.81
C ALA A 14 2.02 7.77 -5.07
N LYS A 15 2.57 6.57 -5.22
CA LYS A 15 2.27 5.66 -6.32
C LYS A 15 0.79 5.29 -6.35
N GLY A 16 0.25 4.92 -5.19
CA GLY A 16 -1.15 4.57 -5.03
C GLY A 16 -2.11 5.71 -5.36
N LYS A 17 -1.73 6.96 -5.06
CA LYS A 17 -2.49 8.15 -5.44
C LYS A 17 -2.42 8.44 -6.94
N GLU A 18 -1.28 8.17 -7.58
CA GLU A 18 -1.13 8.38 -9.03
C GLU A 18 -2.02 7.43 -9.85
N GLN A 19 -2.09 6.14 -9.46
CA GLN A 19 -2.89 5.14 -10.18
C GLN A 19 -4.29 4.89 -9.57
N GLY A 20 -4.55 5.39 -8.36
CA GLY A 20 -5.81 5.21 -7.62
C GLY A 20 -5.93 3.89 -6.84
N TYR A 21 -4.92 3.02 -6.94
CA TYR A 21 -4.90 1.72 -6.29
C TYR A 21 -3.49 1.24 -5.96
N LEU A 22 -3.37 0.21 -5.14
CA LEU A 22 -2.13 -0.52 -4.89
C LEU A 22 -2.43 -2.02 -4.83
N THR A 23 -1.44 -2.83 -5.15
CA THR A 23 -1.54 -4.28 -4.98
C THR A 23 -0.93 -4.73 -3.65
N TYR A 24 -1.41 -5.84 -3.09
CA TYR A 24 -0.77 -6.48 -1.92
C TYR A 24 0.71 -6.79 -2.17
N ALA A 25 1.09 -7.07 -3.42
CA ALA A 25 2.47 -7.27 -3.81
C ALA A 25 3.28 -5.98 -3.70
N GLU A 26 2.76 -4.85 -4.18
CA GLU A 26 3.43 -3.55 -4.04
C GLU A 26 3.54 -3.11 -2.58
N VAL A 27 2.49 -3.34 -1.80
CA VAL A 27 2.51 -3.09 -0.35
C VAL A 27 3.61 -3.93 0.29
N ASN A 28 3.60 -5.26 0.11
CA ASN A 28 4.63 -6.14 0.67
C ASN A 28 6.05 -5.79 0.21
N ASP A 29 6.25 -5.38 -1.06
CA ASP A 29 7.57 -5.03 -1.61
C ASP A 29 8.15 -3.75 -0.97
N HIS A 30 7.30 -2.80 -0.59
CA HIS A 30 7.73 -1.56 0.07
C HIS A 30 7.73 -1.67 1.60
N LEU A 31 7.24 -2.78 2.16
CA LEU A 31 7.31 -3.03 3.57
C LEU A 31 8.69 -3.62 3.93
N PRO A 32 9.34 -3.14 4.99
CA PRO A 32 10.59 -3.73 5.44
C PRO A 32 10.35 -5.16 5.92
N GLU A 33 11.35 -6.03 5.77
CA GLU A 33 11.32 -7.47 6.07
C GLU A 33 10.88 -7.84 7.51
N GLY A 34 10.75 -6.86 8.40
CA GLY A 34 10.21 -7.03 9.76
C GLY A 34 8.70 -6.82 9.88
N ILE A 35 8.02 -6.35 8.82
CA ILE A 35 6.55 -6.25 8.75
C ILE A 35 6.06 -7.44 7.92
N VAL A 36 5.95 -8.58 8.58
CA VAL A 36 5.41 -9.83 8.01
C VAL A 36 4.10 -10.24 8.67
N ASP A 37 3.72 -9.53 9.74
CA ASP A 37 2.51 -9.78 10.48
C ASP A 37 1.30 -9.26 9.69
N PRO A 38 0.31 -10.12 9.39
CA PRO A 38 -0.86 -9.74 8.61
C PRO A 38 -1.63 -8.58 9.26
N GLU A 39 -1.66 -8.51 10.59
CA GLU A 39 -2.30 -7.41 11.34
C GLU A 39 -1.67 -6.05 11.01
N GLN A 40 -0.34 -5.98 10.89
CA GLN A 40 0.35 -4.74 10.55
C GLN A 40 0.15 -4.35 9.10
N VAL A 41 0.09 -5.34 8.20
CA VAL A 41 -0.23 -5.12 6.79
C VAL A 41 -1.64 -4.55 6.67
N GLU A 42 -2.62 -5.11 7.38
CA GLU A 42 -4.00 -4.63 7.42
C GLU A 42 -4.10 -3.20 7.95
N GLU A 43 -3.37 -2.83 9.01
CA GLU A 43 -3.32 -1.44 9.50
C GLU A 43 -2.82 -0.48 8.41
N ILE A 44 -1.77 -0.86 7.68
CA ILE A 44 -1.19 -0.02 6.62
C ILE A 44 -2.17 0.12 5.46
N ILE A 45 -2.83 -0.97 5.07
CA ILE A 45 -3.88 -0.96 4.06
C ILE A 45 -5.03 -0.06 4.46
N ALA A 46 -5.47 -0.12 5.71
CA ALA A 46 -6.52 0.77 6.22
C ALA A 46 -6.10 2.25 6.15
N MET A 47 -4.84 2.56 6.49
CA MET A 47 -4.31 3.93 6.36
C MET A 47 -4.28 4.41 4.90
N ILE A 48 -3.90 3.54 3.98
CA ILE A 48 -3.86 3.83 2.54
C ILE A 48 -5.27 4.02 1.97
N ALA A 49 -6.22 3.16 2.38
CA ALA A 49 -7.61 3.23 2.00
C ALA A 49 -8.28 4.51 2.48
N ASP A 50 -7.97 4.97 3.70
CA ASP A 50 -8.44 6.26 4.23
C ASP A 50 -7.97 7.45 3.37
N MET A 51 -6.81 7.34 2.72
CA MET A 51 -6.31 8.34 1.77
C MET A 51 -6.95 8.26 0.38
N GLY A 52 -7.89 7.34 0.16
CA GLY A 52 -8.62 7.17 -1.10
C GLY A 52 -7.92 6.25 -2.11
N ILE A 53 -7.00 5.41 -1.66
CA ILE A 53 -6.27 4.46 -2.52
C ILE A 53 -6.81 3.06 -2.24
N THR A 54 -7.28 2.36 -3.28
CA THR A 54 -7.82 1.00 -3.11
C THR A 54 -6.70 -0.01 -3.08
N VAL A 55 -6.62 -0.88 -2.07
CA VAL A 55 -5.65 -1.99 -2.05
C VAL A 55 -6.33 -3.30 -2.41
N GLY A 56 -5.79 -4.02 -3.40
CA GLY A 56 -6.32 -5.31 -3.86
C GLY A 56 -5.22 -6.34 -4.10
N GLU A 57 -5.59 -7.60 -4.33
CA GLU A 57 -4.62 -8.66 -4.70
C GLU A 57 -4.06 -8.45 -6.10
N VAL A 58 -4.89 -7.88 -6.97
CA VAL A 58 -4.55 -7.52 -8.34
C VAL A 58 -4.93 -6.08 -8.59
N ALA A 59 -4.27 -5.45 -9.56
CA ALA A 59 -4.72 -4.17 -10.08
C ALA A 59 -6.20 -4.32 -10.48
N PRO A 60 -7.11 -3.44 -10.02
CA PRO A 60 -8.44 -3.41 -10.59
C PRO A 60 -8.25 -3.20 -12.09
N GLU A 61 -8.86 -4.06 -12.91
CA GLU A 61 -8.91 -3.81 -14.35
C GLU A 61 -9.51 -2.43 -14.51
N ALA A 62 -8.65 -1.47 -14.88
CA ALA A 62 -9.10 -0.12 -15.19
C ALA A 62 -10.07 -0.32 -16.36
N ASP A 63 -11.35 -0.10 -16.08
CA ASP A 63 -12.47 -0.24 -17.01
C ASP A 63 -13.13 -1.63 -17.06
N SER A 64 -14.22 -1.76 -16.31
CA SER A 64 -15.42 -2.38 -16.89
C SER A 64 -16.47 -1.29 -17.06
N LEU A 65 -16.29 -0.49 -18.12
CA LEU A 65 -17.30 0.29 -18.88
C LEU A 65 -17.92 1.56 -18.26
#